data_AF-A0A1W1V8N8-F1
#
_entry.id   AF-A0A1W1V8N8-F1
#
_cell.length_a   1.000
_cell.length_b   1.000
_cell.length_c   1.000
_cell.angle_alpha   90.00
_cell.angle_beta   90.00
_cell.angle_gamma   90.00
#
_symmetry.space_group_name_H-M   'P 1'
#
loop_
_entity.id
_entity.type
_entity.pdbx_description
1 polymer ?
#
loop_
_entity_poly.entity_id
_entity_poly.type
_entity_poly.pdbx_seq_one_letter_code
_entity_poly.pdbx_strand_id
1 'polypeptide(L)'
;MKFSKTLLIALPVAFTSFSALADNPINDQIEAEISSQTLKTVAVAEHAAPVKTKITGDNPINAQIEAQISSQTLKKAPVASNSYDRVYAQLESKIAQLKQNSNSASFVADVQAAKELALQAKQDTSSLFHNMYDADDNYRQLSDIQFKNHKLNRLIDNLDSVLESAQKGHLETAKAVLSELSVRS
;
A
#
# COMPACT_ATOMS: atom_id res chain seq x y z
N MET A 1 -33.90 -56.21 -24.91
CA MET A 1 -32.77 -56.25 -23.96
C MET A 1 -31.80 -55.15 -24.33
N LYS A 2 -31.68 -54.11 -23.51
CA LYS A 2 -30.73 -53.01 -23.66
C LYS A 2 -29.99 -52.85 -22.33
N PHE A 3 -28.69 -53.09 -22.35
CA PHE A 3 -27.78 -52.66 -21.29
C PHE A 3 -27.52 -51.17 -21.47
N SER A 4 -27.52 -50.39 -20.41
CA SER A 4 -26.28 -49.80 -19.89
C SER A 4 -26.58 -48.88 -18.70
N LYS A 5 -25.64 -48.92 -17.75
CA LYS A 5 -25.70 -48.41 -16.38
C LYS A 5 -25.73 -46.87 -16.35
N THR A 6 -26.66 -46.30 -15.62
CA THR A 6 -26.56 -44.91 -15.14
C THR A 6 -25.47 -44.87 -14.08
N LEU A 7 -24.27 -44.48 -14.50
CA LEU A 7 -23.13 -44.23 -13.63
C LEU A 7 -23.38 -42.90 -12.90
N LEU A 8 -23.75 -42.97 -11.63
CA LEU A 8 -23.64 -41.84 -10.71
C LEU A 8 -22.16 -41.49 -10.56
N ILE A 9 -21.71 -40.45 -11.27
CA ILE A 9 -20.40 -39.84 -11.01
C ILE A 9 -20.60 -38.95 -9.78
N ALA A 10 -20.37 -39.53 -8.60
CA ALA A 10 -20.06 -38.75 -7.41
C ALA A 10 -18.71 -38.05 -7.68
N LEU A 11 -18.75 -36.73 -7.86
CA LEU A 11 -17.54 -35.90 -7.84
C LEU A 11 -16.95 -35.97 -6.44
N PRO A 12 -15.71 -36.46 -6.25
CA PRO A 12 -14.99 -36.15 -5.02
C PRO A 12 -14.68 -34.65 -5.05
N VAL A 13 -15.28 -33.90 -4.13
CA VAL A 13 -14.77 -32.58 -3.75
C VAL A 13 -13.43 -32.84 -3.08
N ALA A 14 -12.37 -32.85 -3.88
CA ALA A 14 -11.01 -32.83 -3.37
C ALA A 14 -10.78 -31.43 -2.79
N PHE A 15 -10.97 -31.31 -1.47
CA PHE A 15 -10.32 -30.27 -0.69
C PHE A 15 -8.81 -30.53 -0.79
N THR A 16 -8.15 -29.90 -1.75
CA THR A 16 -6.70 -29.74 -1.69
C THR A 16 -6.42 -28.72 -0.61
N SER A 17 -6.22 -29.22 0.61
CA SER A 17 -5.46 -28.53 1.64
C SER A 17 -4.10 -28.17 1.05
N PHE A 18 -3.88 -26.89 0.76
CA PHE A 18 -2.55 -26.34 0.55
C PHE A 18 -1.85 -26.27 1.92
N SER A 19 -1.32 -27.41 2.36
CA SER A 19 -0.23 -27.46 3.33
C SER A 19 1.02 -27.89 2.57
N ALA A 20 1.73 -26.92 2.00
CA ALA A 20 3.17 -26.98 1.70
C ALA A 20 3.60 -25.71 0.95
N LEU A 21 3.93 -24.66 1.72
CA LEU A 21 4.98 -23.72 1.33
C LEU A 21 5.93 -23.71 2.54
N ALA A 22 6.80 -24.72 2.58
CA ALA A 22 8.19 -24.59 2.19
C ALA A 22 8.93 -23.66 3.16
N ASP A 23 9.82 -24.28 3.94
CA ASP A 23 10.84 -23.67 4.78
C ASP A 23 11.29 -22.32 4.25
N ASN A 24 11.08 -21.29 5.06
CA ASN A 24 11.68 -19.98 4.86
C ASN A 24 12.90 -19.87 5.79
N PRO A 25 14.12 -20.25 5.35
CA PRO A 25 15.33 -20.14 6.18
C PRO A 25 15.78 -18.70 6.44
N ILE A 26 14.98 -17.69 6.09
CA ILE A 26 15.30 -16.28 6.29
C ILE A 26 14.97 -15.80 7.71
N ASN A 27 14.18 -16.56 8.48
CA ASN A 27 13.73 -16.11 9.79
C ASN A 27 14.68 -16.42 10.96
N ASP A 28 15.76 -17.19 10.74
CA ASP A 28 16.69 -17.61 11.81
C ASP A 28 18.02 -16.82 11.83
N GLN A 29 18.24 -15.88 10.90
CA GLN A 29 19.49 -15.08 10.87
C GLN A 29 19.39 -13.70 11.52
N ILE A 30 18.19 -13.24 11.92
CA ILE A 30 18.05 -11.91 12.55
C ILE A 30 18.30 -11.96 14.07
N GLU A 31 18.19 -13.14 14.71
CA GLU A 31 18.34 -13.26 16.17
C GLU A 31 19.78 -13.50 16.66
N ALA A 32 20.76 -13.74 15.78
CA ALA A 32 22.15 -13.98 16.19
C ALA A 32 23.05 -12.71 16.24
N GLU A 33 22.67 -11.61 15.58
CA GLU A 33 23.55 -10.43 15.48
C GLU A 33 23.31 -9.33 16.53
N ILE A 34 22.25 -9.42 17.35
CA ILE A 34 21.97 -8.44 18.41
C ILE A 34 22.69 -8.80 19.74
N SER A 35 23.36 -9.96 19.82
CA SER A 35 23.92 -10.47 21.08
C SER A 35 25.39 -10.08 21.38
N SER A 36 26.03 -9.16 20.63
CA SER A 36 27.48 -8.93 20.81
C SER A 36 27.98 -7.49 20.87
N GLN A 37 27.11 -6.47 21.00
CA GLN A 37 27.60 -5.11 21.24
C GLN A 37 27.30 -4.61 22.66
N THR A 38 28.37 -4.63 23.44
CA THR A 38 28.52 -4.21 24.82
C THR A 38 28.13 -2.74 25.03
N LEU A 39 27.34 -2.57 26.09
CA LEU A 39 26.90 -1.30 26.70
C LEU A 39 28.06 -0.32 26.95
N LYS A 40 27.85 0.96 26.62
CA LYS A 40 28.39 2.09 27.39
C LYS A 40 27.27 3.05 27.75
N THR A 41 26.72 2.81 28.93
CA THR A 41 25.93 3.72 29.75
C THR A 41 26.70 4.99 30.05
N VAL A 42 26.11 6.15 29.79
CA VAL A 42 26.42 7.38 30.53
C VAL A 42 25.11 7.87 31.13
N ALA A 43 25.13 8.02 32.45
CA ALA A 43 23.99 8.24 33.30
C ALA A 43 23.38 9.65 33.17
N VAL A 44 22.10 9.69 33.49
CA VAL A 44 21.19 10.82 33.65
C VAL A 44 21.65 11.79 34.75
N ALA A 45 21.42 13.08 34.55
CA ALA A 45 21.11 13.99 35.67
C ALA A 45 20.11 15.07 35.23
N GLU A 46 19.09 15.20 36.08
CA GLU A 46 17.87 15.97 36.01
C GLU A 46 18.02 17.49 36.29
N HIS A 47 17.05 18.25 35.77
CA HIS A 47 16.46 19.51 36.29
C HIS A 47 17.34 20.76 36.55
N ALA A 48 17.04 21.87 35.86
CA ALA A 48 16.70 23.18 36.46
C ALA A 48 16.42 24.28 35.40
N ALA A 49 15.20 24.84 35.47
CA ALA A 49 14.75 26.23 35.24
C ALA A 49 15.41 27.18 34.19
N PRO A 50 14.63 28.11 33.59
CA PRO A 50 15.02 28.88 32.41
C PRO A 50 15.90 30.07 32.78
N VAL A 51 17.17 30.01 32.40
CA VAL A 51 18.02 31.21 32.38
C VAL A 51 17.78 31.92 31.05
N LYS A 52 17.07 33.05 31.11
CA LYS A 52 17.07 34.08 30.08
C LYS A 52 18.51 34.60 29.91
N THR A 53 19.30 34.00 29.04
CA THR A 53 20.49 34.63 28.48
C THR A 53 20.14 35.14 27.09
N LYS A 54 20.11 36.48 26.96
CA LYS A 54 20.15 37.13 25.66
C LYS A 54 21.38 36.60 24.92
N ILE A 55 21.17 35.89 23.82
CA ILE A 55 22.25 35.52 22.88
C ILE A 55 22.60 36.80 22.13
N THR A 56 23.40 37.66 22.74
CA THR A 56 24.12 38.71 22.02
C THR A 56 25.37 38.07 21.42
N GLY A 57 25.35 37.95 20.09
CA GLY A 57 26.50 38.06 19.17
C GLY A 57 27.79 37.30 19.48
N ASP A 58 28.23 36.50 18.51
CA ASP A 58 29.61 36.04 18.31
C ASP A 58 30.19 35.04 19.33
N ASN A 59 29.52 33.89 19.49
CA ASN A 59 30.21 32.69 19.97
C ASN A 59 30.78 31.92 18.76
N PRO A 60 32.10 31.68 18.67
CA PRO A 60 32.70 30.91 17.57
C PRO A 60 32.10 29.49 17.44
N ILE A 61 31.59 28.92 18.53
CA ILE A 61 30.87 27.64 18.51
C ILE A 61 29.55 27.76 17.75
N ASN A 62 28.80 28.85 17.91
CA ASN A 62 27.56 29.08 17.18
C ASN A 62 27.83 29.30 15.69
N ALA A 63 28.87 30.06 15.35
CA ALA A 63 29.29 30.25 13.96
C ALA A 63 29.72 28.92 13.30
N GLN A 64 30.39 28.05 14.07
CA GLN A 64 30.80 26.73 13.60
C GLN A 64 29.61 25.78 13.41
N ILE A 65 28.63 25.82 14.31
CA ILE A 65 27.37 25.07 14.19
C ILE A 65 26.57 25.59 12.99
N GLU A 66 26.43 26.90 12.82
CA GLU A 66 25.74 27.51 11.68
C GLU A 66 26.41 27.18 10.35
N ALA A 67 27.74 27.19 10.29
CA ALA A 67 28.49 26.78 9.10
C ALA A 67 28.31 25.27 8.82
N GLN A 68 28.28 24.42 9.85
CA GLN A 68 28.02 22.99 9.71
C GLN A 68 26.58 22.68 9.28
N ILE A 69 25.59 23.41 9.77
CA ILE A 69 24.19 23.26 9.35
C ILE A 69 24.01 23.80 7.93
N SER A 70 24.58 24.98 7.62
CA SER A 70 24.46 25.61 6.30
C SER A 70 25.19 24.83 5.20
N SER A 71 26.25 24.09 5.55
CA SER A 71 26.97 23.21 4.63
C SER A 71 26.33 21.84 4.45
N GLN A 72 25.36 21.46 5.29
CA GLN A 72 24.57 20.25 5.05
C GLN A 72 23.65 20.49 3.85
N THR A 73 24.08 19.98 2.69
CA THR A 73 23.19 19.81 1.56
C THR A 73 22.14 18.78 1.96
N LEU A 74 20.94 19.23 2.32
CA LEU A 74 19.81 18.35 2.60
C LEU A 74 19.51 17.55 1.32
N LYS A 75 20.10 16.36 1.22
CA LYS A 75 19.73 15.42 0.17
C LYS A 75 18.28 15.06 0.43
N LYS A 76 17.39 15.39 -0.51
CA LYS A 76 15.99 14.97 -0.50
C LYS A 76 15.99 13.48 -0.22
N ALA A 77 15.42 13.08 0.92
CA ALA A 77 15.36 11.67 1.29
C ALA A 77 14.76 10.89 0.11
N PRO A 78 15.35 9.76 -0.29
CA PRO A 78 14.76 8.93 -1.32
C PRO A 78 13.34 8.59 -0.87
N VAL A 79 12.35 8.99 -1.67
CA VAL A 79 10.97 8.55 -1.47
C VAL A 79 11.01 7.06 -1.75
N ALA A 80 11.06 6.24 -0.70
CA ALA A 80 10.84 4.82 -0.83
C ALA A 80 9.47 4.68 -1.49
N SER A 81 9.44 4.16 -2.73
CA SER A 81 8.18 3.83 -3.41
C SER A 81 7.47 2.82 -2.52
N ASN A 82 6.46 3.30 -1.79
CA ASN A 82 5.70 2.46 -0.88
C ASN A 82 4.88 1.46 -1.72
N SER A 83 4.52 0.32 -1.13
CA SER A 83 3.80 -0.73 -1.88
C SER A 83 2.51 -0.19 -2.51
N TYR A 84 1.83 0.73 -1.80
CA TYR A 84 0.65 1.43 -2.27
C TYR A 84 0.87 2.14 -3.62
N ASP A 85 1.90 2.97 -3.76
CA ASP A 85 2.16 3.76 -4.97
C ASP A 85 2.41 2.86 -6.18
N ARG A 86 3.13 1.75 -5.98
CA ARG A 86 3.37 0.74 -7.02
C ARG A 86 2.08 0.05 -7.46
N VAL A 87 1.29 -0.45 -6.51
CA VAL A 87 0.04 -1.16 -6.81
C VAL A 87 -0.98 -0.21 -7.42
N TYR A 88 -1.04 1.03 -6.93
CA TYR A 88 -1.93 2.06 -7.46
C TYR A 88 -1.56 2.45 -8.91
N ALA A 89 -0.26 2.54 -9.24
CA ALA A 89 0.18 2.75 -10.62
C ALA A 89 -0.19 1.56 -11.55
N GLN A 90 -0.10 0.33 -11.05
CA GLN A 90 -0.56 -0.86 -11.80
C GLN A 90 -2.08 -0.82 -12.03
N LEU A 91 -2.85 -0.40 -11.02
CA LEU A 91 -4.29 -0.19 -11.12
C LEU A 91 -4.66 0.89 -12.15
N GLU A 92 -3.99 2.04 -12.11
CA GLU A 92 -4.16 3.11 -13.11
C GLU A 92 -3.94 2.59 -14.53
N SER A 93 -2.83 1.87 -14.73
CA SER A 93 -2.47 1.28 -16.02
C SER A 93 -3.52 0.26 -16.48
N LYS A 94 -3.97 -0.62 -15.59
CA LYS A 94 -4.97 -1.65 -15.92
C LYS A 94 -6.31 -1.03 -16.30
N ILE A 95 -6.76 0.01 -15.58
CA ILE A 95 -8.01 0.71 -15.90
C ILE A 95 -7.89 1.45 -17.23
N ALA A 96 -6.75 2.08 -17.51
CA ALA A 96 -6.51 2.72 -18.81
C ALA A 96 -6.54 1.70 -19.97
N GLN A 97 -5.92 0.53 -19.80
CA GLN A 97 -5.98 -0.57 -20.77
C GLN A 97 -7.40 -1.08 -20.97
N LEU A 98 -8.15 -1.28 -19.88
CA LEU A 98 -9.55 -1.71 -19.90
C LEU A 98 -10.44 -0.76 -20.70
N LYS A 99 -10.26 0.55 -20.55
CA LYS A 99 -11.00 1.57 -21.33
C LYS A 99 -10.72 1.52 -22.82
N GLN A 100 -9.53 1.05 -23.21
CA GLN A 100 -9.13 0.91 -24.62
C GLN A 100 -9.42 -0.48 -25.18
N ASN A 101 -9.70 -1.47 -24.32
CA ASN A 101 -9.83 -2.85 -24.73
C ASN A 101 -11.17 -3.08 -25.46
N SER A 102 -11.09 -3.53 -26.71
CA SER A 102 -12.23 -3.93 -27.53
C SER A 102 -12.58 -5.41 -27.39
N ASN A 103 -11.70 -6.21 -26.78
CA ASN A 103 -11.86 -7.66 -26.67
C ASN A 103 -12.85 -8.04 -25.55
N SER A 104 -14.06 -8.42 -25.95
CA SER A 104 -15.12 -8.87 -25.04
C SER A 104 -14.79 -10.19 -24.34
N ALA A 105 -13.93 -11.04 -24.91
CA ALA A 105 -13.61 -12.35 -24.36
C ALA A 105 -12.76 -12.27 -23.08
N SER A 106 -11.92 -11.24 -22.94
CA SER A 106 -11.08 -11.04 -21.75
C SER A 106 -11.65 -10.01 -20.77
N PHE A 107 -12.69 -9.27 -21.16
CA PHE A 107 -13.19 -8.11 -20.42
C PHE A 107 -13.49 -8.42 -18.94
N VAL A 108 -14.26 -9.49 -18.67
CA VAL A 108 -14.61 -9.86 -17.28
C VAL A 108 -13.37 -10.19 -16.45
N ALA A 109 -12.43 -10.96 -17.00
CA ALA A 109 -11.18 -11.30 -16.32
C ALA A 109 -10.31 -10.05 -16.07
N ASP A 110 -10.27 -9.13 -17.03
CA ASP A 110 -9.51 -7.89 -16.91
C ASP A 110 -10.09 -6.95 -15.83
N VAL A 111 -11.43 -6.84 -15.75
CA VAL A 111 -12.10 -6.05 -14.71
C VAL A 111 -11.90 -6.69 -13.33
N GLN A 112 -11.95 -8.03 -13.24
CA GLN A 112 -11.67 -8.75 -12.00
C GLN A 112 -10.23 -8.49 -11.50
N ALA A 113 -9.25 -8.53 -12.40
CA ALA A 113 -7.86 -8.21 -12.07
C ALA A 113 -7.70 -6.74 -11.62
N ALA A 114 -8.43 -5.80 -12.22
CA ALA A 114 -8.44 -4.40 -11.76
C ALA A 114 -9.04 -4.28 -10.34
N LYS A 115 -10.10 -5.03 -10.03
CA LYS A 115 -10.68 -5.06 -8.69
C LYS A 115 -9.69 -5.60 -7.65
N GLU A 116 -8.97 -6.66 -7.98
CA GLU A 116 -7.93 -7.23 -7.10
C GLU A 116 -6.81 -6.24 -6.80
N LEU A 117 -6.34 -5.51 -7.82
CA LEU A 117 -5.37 -4.43 -7.64
C LEU A 117 -5.91 -3.30 -6.75
N ALA A 118 -7.19 -2.93 -6.89
CA ALA A 118 -7.83 -1.93 -6.03
C ALA A 118 -7.94 -2.40 -4.57
N LEU A 119 -8.25 -3.68 -4.33
CA LEU A 119 -8.26 -4.28 -3.00
C LEU A 119 -6.87 -4.32 -2.38
N GLN A 120 -5.85 -4.69 -3.15
CA GLN A 120 -4.46 -4.70 -2.69
C GLN A 120 -4.00 -3.27 -2.34
N ALA A 121 -4.27 -2.29 -3.22
CA ALA A 121 -3.95 -0.89 -2.93
C ALA A 121 -4.62 -0.42 -1.64
N LYS A 122 -5.87 -0.83 -1.40
CA LYS A 122 -6.61 -0.50 -0.17
C LYS A 122 -5.93 -1.07 1.07
N GLN A 123 -5.51 -2.33 1.04
CA GLN A 123 -4.77 -2.96 2.14
C GLN A 123 -3.45 -2.23 2.43
N ASP A 124 -2.76 -1.83 1.36
CA ASP A 124 -1.47 -1.13 1.45
C ASP A 124 -1.59 0.32 1.95
N THR A 125 -2.78 0.93 1.98
CA THR A 125 -2.96 2.31 2.50
C THR A 125 -2.54 2.46 3.96
N SER A 126 -2.66 1.39 4.76
CA SER A 126 -2.26 1.40 6.17
C SER A 126 -0.76 1.67 6.35
N SER A 127 0.06 1.20 5.40
CA SER A 127 1.52 1.41 5.38
C SER A 127 1.92 2.86 5.10
N LEU A 128 0.98 3.71 4.69
CA LEU A 128 1.24 5.12 4.43
C LEU A 128 1.35 5.94 5.71
N PHE A 129 0.83 5.46 6.84
CA PHE A 129 0.86 6.21 8.09
C PHE A 129 2.25 6.15 8.73
N HIS A 130 2.79 7.31 9.10
CA HIS A 130 4.07 7.43 9.79
C HIS A 130 3.90 8.43 10.93
N ASN A 131 4.13 8.00 12.18
CA ASN A 131 3.98 8.92 13.31
C ASN A 131 5.04 10.05 13.23
N MET A 132 4.58 11.28 13.01
CA MET A 132 5.43 12.48 12.87
C MET A 132 5.75 13.16 14.22
N TYR A 133 5.31 12.58 15.35
CA TYR A 133 5.43 13.13 16.70
C TYR A 133 4.76 14.50 16.90
N ASP A 134 4.03 14.98 15.89
CA ASP A 134 3.17 16.16 15.91
C ASP A 134 1.72 15.73 15.65
N ALA A 135 0.80 16.24 16.48
CA ALA A 135 -0.60 15.82 16.45
C ALA A 135 -1.33 16.31 15.18
N ASP A 136 -1.01 17.52 14.70
CA ASP A 136 -1.65 18.11 13.53
C ASP A 136 -1.16 17.43 12.25
N ASP A 137 0.13 17.13 12.16
CA ASP A 137 0.71 16.40 11.03
C ASP A 137 0.16 14.97 10.95
N ASN A 138 0.07 14.28 12.09
CA ASN A 138 -0.54 12.95 12.17
C ASN A 138 -2.03 12.98 11.74
N TYR A 139 -2.78 13.99 12.18
CA TYR A 139 -4.18 14.17 11.80
C TYR A 139 -4.33 14.36 10.28
N ARG A 140 -3.51 15.22 9.68
CA ARG A 140 -3.51 15.47 8.22
C ARG A 140 -3.21 14.19 7.44
N GLN A 141 -2.21 13.42 7.87
CA GLN A 141 -1.84 12.17 7.20
C GLN A 141 -2.93 11.11 7.32
N LEU A 142 -3.54 10.94 8.49
CA LEU A 142 -4.68 10.04 8.67
C LEU A 142 -5.88 10.44 7.81
N SER A 143 -6.16 11.73 7.70
CA SER A 143 -7.21 12.25 6.82
C SER A 143 -6.94 11.92 5.34
N ASP A 144 -5.69 12.06 4.87
CA ASP A 144 -5.31 11.68 3.50
C ASP A 144 -5.48 10.16 3.26
N ILE A 145 -5.07 9.33 4.21
CA ILE A 145 -5.23 7.87 4.15
C ILE A 145 -6.72 7.48 4.12
N GLN A 146 -7.56 8.11 4.94
CA GLN A 146 -9.00 7.88 4.93
C GLN A 146 -9.62 8.28 3.60
N PHE A 147 -9.20 9.40 3.03
CA PHE A 147 -9.67 9.87 1.73
C PHE A 147 -9.26 8.90 0.59
N LYS A 148 -8.01 8.42 0.60
CA LYS A 148 -7.54 7.37 -0.33
C LYS A 148 -8.36 6.09 -0.21
N ASN A 149 -8.65 5.63 1.00
CA ASN A 149 -9.50 4.47 1.26
C ASN A 149 -10.93 4.67 0.74
N HIS A 150 -11.52 5.84 0.97
CA HIS A 150 -12.85 6.16 0.46
C HIS A 150 -12.90 6.12 -1.07
N LYS A 151 -11.90 6.67 -1.75
CA LYS A 151 -11.78 6.61 -3.22
C LYS A 151 -11.65 5.17 -3.73
N LEU A 152 -10.81 4.37 -3.09
CA LEU A 152 -10.63 2.97 -3.46
C LEU A 152 -11.90 2.14 -3.25
N ASN A 153 -12.67 2.38 -2.19
CA ASN A 153 -13.97 1.73 -2.01
C ASN A 153 -14.93 2.07 -3.14
N ARG A 154 -15.07 3.36 -3.50
CA ARG A 154 -15.92 3.77 -4.62
C ARG A 154 -15.49 3.13 -5.94
N LEU A 155 -14.17 3.03 -6.17
CA LEU A 155 -13.63 2.35 -7.33
C LEU A 155 -13.99 0.87 -7.35
N ILE A 156 -13.84 0.17 -6.21
CA ILE A 156 -14.21 -1.25 -6.07
C ILE A 156 -15.71 -1.44 -6.35
N ASP A 157 -16.58 -0.60 -5.77
CA ASP A 157 -18.04 -0.69 -5.97
C ASP A 157 -18.42 -0.50 -7.45
N ASN A 158 -17.78 0.46 -8.12
CA ASN A 158 -17.97 0.68 -9.55
C ASN A 158 -17.48 -0.51 -10.39
N LEU A 159 -16.32 -1.09 -10.06
CA LEU A 159 -15.80 -2.29 -10.75
C LEU A 159 -16.71 -3.50 -10.53
N ASP A 160 -17.34 -3.63 -9.35
CA ASP A 160 -18.35 -4.64 -9.09
C ASP A 160 -19.61 -4.45 -9.95
N SER A 161 -20.08 -3.22 -10.10
CA SER A 161 -21.19 -2.92 -11.03
C SER A 161 -20.85 -3.24 -12.49
N VAL A 162 -19.61 -2.96 -12.91
CA VAL A 162 -19.11 -3.32 -14.26
C VAL A 162 -19.08 -4.84 -14.44
N LEU A 163 -18.55 -5.58 -13.47
CA LEU A 163 -18.50 -7.04 -13.49
C LEU A 163 -19.89 -7.65 -13.58
N GLU A 164 -20.81 -7.21 -12.73
CA GLU A 164 -22.18 -7.71 -12.70
C GLU A 164 -22.88 -7.49 -14.05
N SER A 165 -22.73 -6.29 -14.62
CA SER A 165 -23.29 -5.95 -15.93
C SER A 165 -22.70 -6.82 -17.05
N ALA A 166 -21.38 -7.01 -17.05
CA ALA A 166 -20.69 -7.83 -18.06
C ALA A 166 -21.08 -9.31 -17.96
N GLN A 167 -21.19 -9.86 -16.74
CA GLN A 167 -21.59 -11.25 -16.50
C GLN A 167 -23.06 -11.52 -16.91
N LYS A 168 -23.92 -10.50 -16.85
CA LYS A 168 -25.30 -10.55 -17.37
C LYS A 168 -25.40 -10.39 -18.89
N GLY A 169 -24.26 -10.25 -19.58
CA GLY A 169 -24.21 -10.05 -21.04
C GLY A 169 -24.41 -8.60 -21.49
N HIS A 170 -24.52 -7.65 -20.56
CA HIS A 170 -24.70 -6.21 -20.85
C HIS A 170 -23.34 -5.52 -21.01
N LEU A 171 -22.55 -5.97 -21.99
CA LEU A 171 -21.16 -5.56 -22.15
C LEU A 171 -20.99 -4.08 -22.52
N GLU A 172 -21.90 -3.52 -23.32
CA GLU A 172 -21.88 -2.09 -23.68
C GLU A 172 -22.19 -1.20 -22.47
N THR A 173 -23.14 -1.59 -21.61
CA THR A 173 -23.41 -0.92 -20.33
C THR A 173 -22.19 -0.97 -19.41
N ALA A 174 -21.54 -2.14 -19.32
CA ALA A 174 -20.34 -2.31 -18.51
C ALA A 174 -19.19 -1.40 -19.01
N LYS A 175 -19.00 -1.29 -20.33
CA LYS A 175 -18.02 -0.39 -20.94
C LYS A 175 -18.34 1.09 -20.71
N ALA A 176 -19.62 1.47 -20.75
CA ALA A 176 -20.05 2.84 -20.48
C ALA A 176 -19.66 3.26 -19.04
N VAL A 177 -20.01 2.44 -18.04
CA VAL A 177 -19.63 2.69 -16.63
C VAL A 177 -18.10 2.72 -16.46
N LEU A 178 -17.39 1.81 -17.14
CA LEU A 178 -15.93 1.77 -17.16
C LEU A 178 -15.30 3.02 -17.80
N SER A 179 -15.94 3.63 -18.80
CA SER A 179 -15.42 4.84 -19.45
C SER A 179 -15.46 6.05 -18.52
N GLU A 180 -16.46 6.13 -17.64
CA GLU A 180 -16.67 7.20 -16.65
C GLU A 180 -15.77 7.04 -15.41
N LEU A 181 -15.22 5.85 -15.18
CA LEU A 181 -14.36 5.54 -14.05
C LEU A 181 -13.06 6.35 -14.07
N SER A 182 -12.94 7.37 -13.22
CA SER A 182 -11.65 8.06 -13.03
C SER A 182 -10.89 7.50 -11.85
N VAL A 183 -9.63 7.14 -12.07
CA VAL A 183 -8.67 6.82 -11.00
C VAL A 183 -8.04 8.11 -10.48
N ARG A 184 -7.94 9.16 -11.31
CA ARG A 184 -7.39 10.47 -10.93
C ARG A 184 -8.50 11.48 -10.65
N SER A 185 -8.63 11.87 -9.40
CA SER A 185 -9.28 13.11 -8.95
C SER A 185 -8.71 13.50 -7.61
#